data_AF-A0AAU5PAD8-F1
#
_entry.id   AF-A0AAU5PAD8-F1
#
_cell.length_a   1.000
_cell.length_b   1.000
_cell.length_c   1.000
_cell.angle_alpha   90.00
_cell.angle_beta   90.00
_cell.angle_gamma   90.00
#
_symmetry.space_group_name_H-M   'P 1'
#
loop_
_entity.id
_entity.type
_entity.pdbx_description
1 polymer ?
#
loop_
_entity_poly.entity_id
_entity_poly.type
_entity_poly.pdbx_seq_one_letter_code
_entity_poly.pdbx_strand_id
1 'polypeptide(L)'
;MGRPWEQVHGPGTLDDLLEDAHKAGYEISRRTIHDWISLGLLDNPQRRGAGRGSRPGLHSVNQRKLFLLLLSKRVEMPKIPSLALVPFGIWLWWGEEWVPTRQALKAFRTWFGDGLRRKQVCLEAARATLEQINHSAATDTARNRFVRLFAEVSYQGGTTPELRIELEDAARAVFEPPTVFATSGLARAVGPATMPWTLEMLLYRIDSITTAMQAVRDNKVDEELLVRSRALYLQTKREYEDLRPGLAAQAVGPFVGLYREQNLDDHFNNIGSEMLGAIAMLLVSPFAQAQFPPSG
;
A
#
# COMPACT_ATOMS: atom_id res chain seq x y z
N MET A 1 9.84 -26.88 16.68
CA MET A 1 8.41 -27.23 16.56
C MET A 1 7.97 -26.86 15.15
N GLY A 2 7.22 -27.71 14.46
CA GLY A 2 6.67 -27.42 13.13
C GLY A 2 5.74 -26.20 13.17
N ARG A 3 5.53 -25.56 12.03
CA ARG A 3 4.65 -24.38 11.98
C ARG A 3 3.20 -24.84 12.22
N PRO A 4 2.40 -24.18 13.10
CA PRO A 4 1.07 -24.67 13.48
C PRO A 4 0.14 -24.97 12.29
N TRP A 5 0.26 -24.19 11.21
CA TRP A 5 -0.54 -24.33 10.00
C TRP A 5 -0.18 -25.54 9.11
N GLU A 6 0.93 -26.24 9.36
CA GLU A 6 1.32 -27.46 8.63
C GLU A 6 0.42 -28.65 8.99
N GLN A 7 -0.24 -28.60 10.15
CA GLN A 7 -1.14 -29.64 10.66
C GLN A 7 -2.57 -29.54 10.11
N VAL A 8 -2.87 -28.49 9.32
CA VAL A 8 -4.19 -28.25 8.74
C VAL A 8 -4.29 -28.90 7.36
N HIS A 9 -5.04 -30.00 7.28
CA HIS A 9 -5.17 -30.80 6.05
C HIS A 9 -6.54 -30.70 5.35
N GLY A 10 -7.57 -30.15 6.01
CA GLY A 10 -8.94 -30.13 5.49
C GLY A 10 -9.72 -28.85 5.83
N PRO A 11 -10.82 -28.57 5.11
CA PRO A 11 -11.72 -27.48 5.46
C PRO A 11 -12.33 -27.71 6.85
N GLY A 12 -12.80 -26.64 7.49
CA GLY A 12 -13.31 -26.71 8.86
C GLY A 12 -14.34 -25.63 9.16
N THR A 13 -15.16 -25.89 10.15
CA THR A 13 -16.15 -24.96 10.71
C THR A 13 -15.50 -23.87 11.56
N LEU A 14 -16.33 -22.99 12.12
CA LEU A 14 -15.89 -22.01 13.11
C LEU A 14 -15.35 -22.69 14.40
N ASP A 15 -15.87 -23.86 14.76
CA ASP A 15 -15.39 -24.63 15.92
C ASP A 15 -13.98 -25.17 15.68
N ASP A 16 -13.73 -25.66 14.46
CA ASP A 16 -12.42 -26.14 14.06
C ASP A 16 -11.36 -25.02 14.11
N LEU A 17 -11.73 -23.78 13.78
CA LEU A 17 -10.82 -22.62 13.94
C LEU A 17 -10.48 -22.38 15.42
N LEU A 18 -11.47 -22.43 16.32
CA LEU A 18 -11.22 -22.26 17.76
C LEU A 18 -10.32 -23.38 18.30
N GLU A 19 -10.56 -24.61 17.86
CA GLU A 19 -9.74 -25.75 18.23
C GLU A 19 -8.30 -25.62 17.70
N ASP A 20 -8.13 -25.20 16.45
CA ASP A 20 -6.81 -24.92 15.86
C ASP A 20 -6.05 -23.86 16.67
N ALA A 21 -6.72 -22.77 17.06
CA ALA A 21 -6.12 -21.73 17.89
C ALA A 21 -5.68 -22.28 19.25
N HIS A 22 -6.55 -23.01 19.94
CA HIS A 22 -6.27 -23.57 21.25
C HIS A 22 -5.10 -24.56 21.20
N LYS A 23 -5.07 -25.46 20.21
CA LYS A 23 -3.93 -26.37 19.97
C LYS A 23 -2.62 -25.64 19.71
N ALA A 24 -2.69 -24.49 19.05
CA ALA A 24 -1.54 -23.63 18.79
C ALA A 24 -1.17 -22.71 19.97
N GLY A 25 -1.86 -22.80 21.11
CA GLY A 25 -1.58 -22.03 22.32
C GLY A 25 -2.18 -20.62 22.33
N TYR A 26 -3.18 -20.34 21.49
CA TYR A 26 -3.85 -19.05 21.40
C TYR A 26 -5.27 -19.11 21.95
N GLU A 27 -5.61 -18.14 22.79
CA GLU A 27 -6.97 -17.92 23.27
C GLU A 27 -7.67 -16.87 22.41
N ILE A 28 -8.76 -17.27 21.74
CA ILE A 28 -9.50 -16.43 20.78
C ILE A 28 -11.00 -16.71 20.92
N SER A 29 -11.83 -15.68 20.73
CA SER A 29 -13.28 -15.82 20.80
C SER A 29 -13.90 -15.93 19.40
N ARG A 30 -15.10 -16.55 19.29
CA ARG A 30 -15.89 -16.52 18.03
C ARG A 30 -16.11 -15.10 17.52
N ARG A 31 -16.37 -14.16 18.43
CA ARG A 31 -16.57 -12.75 18.10
C ARG A 31 -15.35 -12.20 17.38
N THR A 32 -14.14 -12.48 17.89
CA THR A 32 -12.90 -12.04 17.26
C THR A 32 -12.74 -12.61 15.85
N ILE A 33 -13.14 -13.87 15.61
CA ILE A 33 -13.11 -14.45 14.27
C ILE A 33 -14.10 -13.72 13.34
N HIS A 34 -15.32 -13.44 13.80
CA HIS A 34 -16.29 -12.67 13.02
C HIS A 34 -15.80 -11.24 12.73
N ASP A 35 -15.16 -10.59 13.69
CA ASP A 35 -14.53 -9.27 13.50
C ASP A 35 -13.41 -9.35 12.46
N TRP A 36 -12.62 -10.42 12.45
CA TRP A 36 -11.58 -10.63 11.44
C TRP A 36 -12.17 -10.88 10.05
N ILE A 37 -13.29 -11.58 9.95
CA ILE A 37 -14.02 -11.76 8.68
C ILE A 37 -14.55 -10.43 8.16
N SER A 38 -15.10 -9.58 9.04
CA SER A 38 -15.65 -8.28 8.63
C SER A 38 -14.56 -7.32 8.13
N LEU A 39 -13.37 -7.41 8.72
CA LEU A 39 -12.18 -6.60 8.38
C LEU A 39 -11.33 -7.18 7.23
N GLY A 40 -11.72 -8.32 6.66
CA GLY A 40 -11.00 -8.97 5.56
C GLY A 40 -9.73 -9.72 5.97
N LEU A 41 -9.49 -9.88 7.27
CA LEU A 41 -8.42 -10.74 7.77
C LEU A 41 -8.69 -12.21 7.44
N LEU A 42 -9.97 -12.60 7.45
CA LEU A 42 -10.45 -13.91 7.00
C LEU A 42 -11.59 -13.74 6.00
N ASP A 43 -11.88 -14.78 5.22
CA ASP A 43 -13.07 -14.84 4.37
C ASP A 43 -14.23 -15.56 5.06
N ASN A 44 -15.45 -15.31 4.56
CA ASN A 44 -16.64 -16.00 5.02
C ASN A 44 -16.55 -17.51 4.76
N PRO A 45 -17.11 -18.34 5.65
CA PRO A 45 -17.21 -19.76 5.38
C PRO A 45 -18.15 -20.00 4.19
N GLN A 46 -17.81 -20.97 3.36
CA GLN A 46 -18.67 -21.42 2.26
C GLN A 46 -19.90 -22.13 2.83
N ARG A 47 -21.09 -21.70 2.42
CA ARG A 47 -22.34 -22.35 2.81
C ARG A 47 -22.40 -23.75 2.21
N ARG A 48 -22.81 -24.72 3.04
CA ARG A 48 -23.12 -26.06 2.55
C ARG A 48 -24.56 -26.06 2.01
N GLY A 49 -24.79 -26.79 0.91
CA GLY A 49 -26.09 -26.86 0.25
C GLY A 49 -27.24 -27.19 1.21
N ALA A 50 -28.43 -26.67 0.90
CA ALA A 50 -29.63 -26.71 1.73
C ALA A 50 -30.23 -28.12 1.82
N GLY A 51 -29.68 -28.96 2.69
CA GLY A 51 -30.42 -30.09 3.27
C GLY A 51 -31.33 -29.63 4.41
N ARG A 52 -32.15 -30.53 4.96
CA ARG A 52 -32.92 -30.29 6.20
C ARG A 52 -31.96 -29.88 7.33
N GLY A 53 -32.01 -28.61 7.73
CA GLY A 53 -31.18 -28.01 8.78
C GLY A 53 -30.02 -27.15 8.24
N SER A 54 -29.78 -26.01 8.88
CA SER A 54 -28.63 -25.14 8.57
C SER A 54 -27.34 -25.83 9.05
N ARG A 55 -26.59 -26.45 8.12
CA ARG A 55 -25.26 -26.97 8.42
C ARG A 55 -24.27 -25.81 8.56
N PRO A 56 -23.34 -25.84 9.53
CA PRO A 56 -22.29 -24.84 9.62
C PRO A 56 -21.53 -24.72 8.29
N GLY A 57 -21.22 -23.48 7.90
CA GLY A 57 -20.36 -23.22 6.75
C GLY A 57 -18.93 -23.70 7.02
N LEU A 58 -18.19 -23.94 5.95
CA LEU A 58 -16.80 -24.40 6.02
C LEU A 58 -15.84 -23.32 5.52
N HIS A 59 -14.85 -22.99 6.33
CA HIS A 59 -13.64 -22.29 5.90
C HIS A 59 -12.75 -23.26 5.12
N SER A 60 -12.14 -22.77 4.04
CA SER A 60 -11.19 -23.56 3.26
C SER A 60 -9.93 -23.87 4.06
N VAL A 61 -9.15 -24.84 3.59
CA VAL A 61 -7.83 -25.17 4.16
C VAL A 61 -6.95 -23.93 4.25
N ASN A 62 -6.91 -23.12 3.19
CA ASN A 62 -6.08 -21.91 3.14
C ASN A 62 -6.54 -20.85 4.13
N GLN A 63 -7.84 -20.72 4.39
CA GLN A 63 -8.36 -19.80 5.42
C GLN A 63 -8.01 -20.25 6.85
N ARG A 64 -8.05 -21.56 7.12
CA ARG A 64 -7.59 -22.10 8.41
C ARG A 64 -6.08 -21.89 8.62
N LYS A 65 -5.28 -22.11 7.57
CA LYS A 65 -3.83 -21.82 7.60
C LYS A 65 -3.54 -20.33 7.79
N LEU A 66 -4.25 -19.47 7.06
CA LEU A 66 -4.17 -18.01 7.19
C LEU A 66 -4.52 -17.58 8.61
N PHE A 67 -5.55 -18.15 9.22
CA PHE A 67 -5.95 -17.84 10.59
C PHE A 67 -4.81 -18.09 11.59
N LEU A 68 -4.16 -19.25 11.53
CA LEU A 68 -3.02 -19.57 12.41
C LEU A 68 -1.82 -18.65 12.14
N LEU A 69 -1.56 -18.31 10.89
CA LEU A 69 -0.53 -17.33 10.53
C LEU A 69 -0.84 -15.95 11.14
N LEU A 70 -2.10 -15.50 11.08
CA LEU A 70 -2.53 -14.23 11.65
C LEU A 70 -2.40 -14.20 13.17
N LEU A 71 -2.74 -15.31 13.86
CA LEU A 71 -2.54 -15.41 15.31
C LEU A 71 -1.05 -15.29 15.68
N SER A 72 -0.18 -15.98 14.94
CA SER A 72 1.27 -15.86 15.11
C SER A 72 1.75 -14.43 14.86
N LYS A 73 1.30 -13.80 13.77
CA LYS A 73 1.72 -12.44 13.43
C LYS A 73 1.13 -11.37 14.33
N ARG A 74 -0.05 -11.57 14.91
CA ARG A 74 -0.64 -10.62 15.87
C ARG A 74 0.29 -10.34 17.06
N VAL A 75 1.12 -11.30 17.48
CA VAL A 75 2.11 -11.11 18.55
C VAL A 75 3.16 -10.09 18.16
N GLU A 76 3.62 -10.11 16.90
CA GLU A 76 4.61 -9.19 16.34
C GLU A 76 4.00 -7.84 15.91
N MET A 77 2.79 -7.88 15.33
CA MET A 77 2.07 -6.75 14.76
C MET A 77 0.64 -6.66 15.32
N PRO A 78 0.46 -6.10 16.53
CA PRO A 78 -0.83 -6.12 17.24
C PRO A 78 -1.88 -5.19 16.63
N LYS A 79 -1.47 -4.27 15.75
CA LYS A 79 -2.38 -3.31 15.10
C LYS A 79 -3.10 -3.99 13.93
N ILE A 80 -4.43 -3.98 13.96
CA ILE A 80 -5.27 -4.58 12.91
C ILE A 80 -4.93 -4.09 11.49
N PRO A 81 -4.67 -2.79 11.23
CA PRO A 81 -4.27 -2.35 9.88
C PRO A 81 -2.98 -3.00 9.39
N SER A 82 -1.98 -3.14 10.26
CA SER A 82 -0.73 -3.84 9.94
C SER A 82 -0.99 -5.32 9.69
N LEU A 83 -1.84 -5.95 10.51
CA LEU A 83 -2.20 -7.36 10.34
C LEU A 83 -2.99 -7.61 9.05
N ALA A 84 -3.78 -6.64 8.58
CA ALA A 84 -4.50 -6.70 7.31
C ALA A 84 -3.57 -6.72 6.07
N LEU A 85 -2.31 -6.30 6.21
CA LEU A 85 -1.31 -6.48 5.15
C LEU A 85 -0.98 -7.96 4.91
N VAL A 86 -1.18 -8.85 5.89
CA VAL A 86 -0.87 -10.28 5.74
C VAL A 86 -1.73 -10.94 4.66
N PRO A 87 -3.08 -10.96 4.75
CA PRO A 87 -3.91 -11.55 3.69
C PRO A 87 -3.78 -10.77 2.38
N PHE A 88 -3.62 -9.44 2.43
CA PHE A 88 -3.44 -8.62 1.24
C PHE A 88 -2.15 -8.97 0.48
N GLY A 89 -1.02 -9.07 1.19
CA GLY A 89 0.25 -9.50 0.62
C GLY A 89 0.21 -10.93 0.12
N ILE A 90 -0.51 -11.82 0.81
CA ILE A 90 -0.68 -13.20 0.33
C ILE A 90 -1.42 -13.22 -1.00
N TRP A 91 -2.53 -12.49 -1.12
CA TRP A 91 -3.23 -12.35 -2.40
C TRP A 91 -2.34 -11.72 -3.48
N LEU A 92 -1.57 -10.69 -3.13
CA LEU A 92 -0.70 -9.98 -4.08
C LEU A 92 0.30 -10.95 -4.73
N TRP A 93 0.91 -11.84 -3.96
CA TRP A 93 1.94 -12.74 -4.49
C TRP A 93 1.40 -14.09 -4.97
N TRP A 94 0.45 -14.70 -4.26
CA TRP A 94 -0.04 -16.06 -4.55
C TRP A 94 -1.47 -16.12 -5.10
N GLY A 95 -2.18 -14.99 -5.18
CA GLY A 95 -3.47 -14.89 -5.87
C GLY A 95 -4.66 -15.50 -5.13
N GLU A 96 -5.74 -15.71 -5.88
CA GLU A 96 -7.07 -16.05 -5.36
C GLU A 96 -7.19 -17.44 -4.73
N GLU A 97 -6.28 -18.36 -5.08
CA GLU A 97 -6.24 -19.70 -4.50
C GLU A 97 -6.02 -19.63 -2.98
N TRP A 98 -5.24 -18.67 -2.51
CA TRP A 98 -4.94 -18.47 -1.10
C TRP A 98 -5.92 -17.53 -0.41
N VAL A 99 -6.16 -16.37 -1.03
CA VAL A 99 -7.00 -15.29 -0.48
C VAL A 99 -7.88 -14.78 -1.61
N PRO A 100 -9.21 -14.92 -1.55
CA PRO A 100 -10.09 -14.42 -2.60
C PRO A 100 -10.00 -12.90 -2.77
N THR A 101 -10.20 -12.38 -3.99
CA THR A 101 -10.09 -10.93 -4.29
C THR A 101 -11.02 -10.07 -3.42
N ARG A 102 -12.28 -10.48 -3.20
CA ARG A 102 -13.18 -9.85 -2.22
C ARG A 102 -12.58 -9.68 -0.82
N GLN A 103 -11.79 -10.64 -0.35
CA GLN A 103 -11.14 -10.61 0.96
C GLN A 103 -9.95 -9.66 0.91
N ALA A 104 -9.13 -9.75 -0.12
CA ALA A 104 -7.99 -8.85 -0.33
C ALA A 104 -8.43 -7.38 -0.41
N LEU A 105 -9.55 -7.09 -1.09
CA LEU A 105 -10.10 -5.74 -1.18
C LEU A 105 -10.51 -5.20 0.20
N LYS A 106 -11.17 -6.02 1.03
CA LYS A 106 -11.51 -5.64 2.40
C LYS A 106 -10.25 -5.42 3.26
N ALA A 107 -9.29 -6.32 3.17
CA ALA A 107 -8.03 -6.21 3.89
C ALA A 107 -7.26 -4.92 3.52
N PHE A 108 -7.20 -4.60 2.22
CA PHE A 108 -6.61 -3.37 1.73
C PHE A 108 -7.31 -2.12 2.28
N ARG A 109 -8.65 -2.10 2.29
CA ARG A 109 -9.43 -1.00 2.89
C ARG A 109 -9.22 -0.87 4.40
N THR A 110 -9.13 -2.00 5.11
CA THR A 110 -8.80 -2.04 6.55
C THR A 110 -7.41 -1.47 6.84
N TRP A 111 -6.41 -1.84 6.03
CA TRP A 111 -5.08 -1.24 6.12
C TRP A 111 -5.11 0.26 5.83
N PHE A 112 -5.79 0.66 4.76
CA PHE A 112 -5.87 2.06 4.31
C PHE A 112 -6.50 2.99 5.37
N GLY A 113 -7.55 2.54 6.04
CA GLY A 113 -8.30 3.34 7.03
C GLY A 113 -7.41 3.95 8.12
N ASP A 114 -6.81 3.10 8.95
CA ASP A 114 -6.04 3.50 10.15
C ASP A 114 -4.51 3.47 9.96
N GLY A 115 -4.02 2.89 8.87
CA GLY A 115 -2.58 2.72 8.58
C GLY A 115 -1.91 3.98 8.03
N LEU A 116 -2.53 4.63 7.04
CA LEU A 116 -1.95 5.79 6.33
C LEU A 116 -2.36 7.16 6.86
N ARG A 117 -3.43 7.22 7.67
CA ARG A 117 -4.08 8.49 8.06
C ARG A 117 -3.58 9.05 9.39
N ARG A 118 -2.48 8.53 9.91
CA ARG A 118 -1.86 9.10 11.11
C ARG A 118 -1.07 10.33 10.70
N LYS A 119 -1.39 11.48 11.29
CA LYS A 119 -0.68 12.75 11.04
C LYS A 119 0.85 12.59 11.11
N GLN A 120 1.32 11.77 12.04
CA GLN A 120 2.75 11.44 12.17
C GLN A 120 3.32 10.74 10.93
N VAL A 121 2.61 9.76 10.36
CA VAL A 121 3.01 9.05 9.14
C VAL A 121 3.03 10.02 7.95
N CYS A 122 2.05 10.92 7.83
CA CYS A 122 2.05 11.95 6.79
C CYS A 122 3.23 12.92 6.93
N LEU A 123 3.59 13.30 8.16
CA LEU A 123 4.75 14.15 8.45
C LEU A 123 6.07 13.45 8.13
N GLU A 124 6.19 12.16 8.45
CA GLU A 124 7.36 11.35 8.11
C GLU A 124 7.53 11.23 6.59
N ALA A 125 6.44 10.95 5.87
CA ALA A 125 6.45 10.92 4.41
C ALA A 125 6.83 12.28 3.80
N ALA A 126 6.32 13.39 4.36
CA ALA A 126 6.65 14.75 3.92
C ALA A 126 8.14 15.07 4.11
N ARG A 127 8.72 14.65 5.24
CA ARG A 127 10.15 14.83 5.52
C ARG A 127 11.03 13.97 4.63
N ALA A 128 10.68 12.70 4.44
CA ALA A 128 11.40 11.82 3.51
C ALA A 128 11.36 12.34 2.07
N THR A 129 10.23 12.96 1.67
CA THR A 129 10.12 13.62 0.37
C THR A 129 10.97 14.89 0.31
N LEU A 130 10.97 15.71 1.36
CA LEU A 130 11.83 16.90 1.46
C LEU A 130 13.31 16.54 1.29
N GLU A 131 13.78 15.48 1.94
CA GLU A 131 15.17 15.02 1.84
C GLU A 131 15.59 14.70 0.40
N GLN A 132 14.67 14.19 -0.43
CA GLN A 132 14.93 13.87 -1.84
C GLN A 132 15.00 15.14 -2.71
N ILE A 133 14.19 16.15 -2.42
CA ILE A 133 14.01 17.32 -3.29
C ILE A 133 14.75 18.57 -2.82
N ASN A 134 15.26 18.59 -1.59
CA ASN A 134 15.84 19.77 -0.96
C ASN A 134 16.98 20.38 -1.80
N HIS A 135 16.95 21.71 -1.95
CA HIS A 135 18.09 22.50 -2.43
C HIS A 135 18.83 23.12 -1.23
N SER A 136 20.16 23.18 -1.29
CA SER A 136 20.97 23.77 -0.21
C SER A 136 20.60 25.24 0.05
N ALA A 137 20.34 26.00 -1.02
CA ALA A 137 19.91 27.40 -0.96
C ALA A 137 18.45 27.64 -0.52
N ALA A 138 17.64 26.58 -0.29
CA ALA A 138 16.29 26.77 0.24
C ALA A 138 16.35 27.30 1.69
N THR A 139 15.35 28.07 2.11
CA THR A 139 15.25 28.58 3.48
C THR A 139 14.51 27.61 4.38
N ASP A 140 14.73 27.67 5.69
CA ASP A 140 14.00 26.83 6.65
C ASP A 140 12.50 27.11 6.64
N THR A 141 12.11 28.36 6.39
CA THR A 141 10.70 28.74 6.20
C THR A 141 10.08 28.00 5.01
N ALA A 142 10.79 27.90 3.88
CA ALA A 142 10.31 27.17 2.71
C ALA A 142 10.19 25.66 2.99
N ARG A 143 11.21 25.07 3.65
CA ARG A 143 11.21 23.66 4.06
C ARG A 143 10.04 23.32 4.97
N ASN A 144 9.82 24.14 6.01
CA ASN A 144 8.73 23.96 6.96
C ASN A 144 7.35 24.13 6.30
N ARG A 145 7.22 25.11 5.38
CA ARG A 145 5.98 25.31 4.61
C ARG A 145 5.67 24.10 3.74
N PHE A 146 6.66 23.57 3.01
CA PHE A 146 6.49 22.37 2.18
C PHE A 146 6.06 21.17 3.03
N VAL A 147 6.77 20.87 4.12
CA VAL A 147 6.44 19.72 4.99
C VAL A 147 5.02 19.81 5.53
N ARG A 148 4.59 21.01 5.95
CA ARG A 148 3.24 21.24 6.45
C ARG A 148 2.18 20.97 5.38
N LEU A 149 2.31 21.59 4.20
CA LEU A 149 1.33 21.47 3.13
C LEU A 149 1.27 20.06 2.55
N PHE A 150 2.42 19.42 2.35
CA PHE A 150 2.47 18.03 1.88
C PHE A 150 1.79 17.08 2.88
N ALA A 151 2.09 17.23 4.17
CA ALA A 151 1.48 16.41 5.21
C ALA A 151 -0.03 16.66 5.31
N GLU A 152 -0.47 17.90 5.13
CA GLU A 152 -1.89 18.26 5.09
C GLU A 152 -2.61 17.61 3.91
N VAL A 153 -2.07 17.71 2.70
CA VAL A 153 -2.62 17.06 1.50
C VAL A 153 -2.69 15.54 1.68
N SER A 154 -1.61 14.94 2.20
CA SER A 154 -1.55 13.49 2.45
C SER A 154 -2.59 13.06 3.50
N TYR A 155 -2.74 13.83 4.58
CA TYR A 155 -3.69 13.55 5.64
C TYR A 155 -5.14 13.71 5.15
N GLN A 156 -5.42 14.83 4.48
CA GLN A 156 -6.72 15.11 3.88
C GLN A 156 -7.01 14.17 2.71
N GLY A 157 -6.02 13.51 2.11
CA GLY A 157 -6.11 12.58 0.97
C GLY A 157 -6.91 13.14 -0.21
N GLY A 158 -6.66 14.40 -0.52
CA GLY A 158 -7.31 15.19 -1.55
C GLY A 158 -6.68 16.58 -1.60
N THR A 159 -6.89 17.29 -2.70
CA THR A 159 -6.39 18.66 -2.93
C THR A 159 -7.52 19.52 -3.48
N THR A 160 -7.75 20.69 -2.88
CA THR A 160 -8.49 21.76 -3.55
C THR A 160 -7.57 22.49 -4.54
N PRO A 161 -8.11 23.22 -5.54
CA PRO A 161 -7.29 24.02 -6.44
C PRO A 161 -6.35 24.98 -5.71
N GLU A 162 -6.81 25.60 -4.64
CA GLU A 162 -6.04 26.56 -3.83
C GLU A 162 -4.89 25.87 -3.10
N LEU A 163 -5.19 24.76 -2.41
CA LEU A 163 -4.18 23.97 -1.69
C LEU A 163 -3.13 23.39 -2.64
N ARG A 164 -3.54 23.03 -3.86
CA ARG A 164 -2.65 22.55 -4.91
C ARG A 164 -1.69 23.65 -5.40
N ILE A 165 -2.17 24.88 -5.60
CA ILE A 165 -1.32 26.03 -5.94
C ILE A 165 -0.33 26.31 -4.80
N GLU A 166 -0.80 26.34 -3.55
CA GLU A 166 0.07 26.57 -2.40
C GLU A 166 1.16 25.50 -2.24
N LEU A 167 0.82 24.24 -2.49
CA LEU A 167 1.76 23.14 -2.45
C LEU A 167 2.80 23.24 -3.57
N GLU A 168 2.38 23.60 -4.78
CA GLU A 168 3.29 23.85 -5.90
C GLU A 168 4.28 24.97 -5.57
N ASP A 169 3.82 26.10 -5.07
CA ASP A 169 4.69 27.21 -4.65
C ASP A 169 5.68 26.77 -3.57
N ALA A 170 5.23 26.00 -2.58
CA ALA A 170 6.08 25.52 -1.51
C ALA A 170 7.10 24.49 -2.00
N ALA A 171 6.70 23.58 -2.88
CA ALA A 171 7.59 22.60 -3.50
C ALA A 171 8.63 23.30 -4.37
N ARG A 172 8.23 24.28 -5.19
CA ARG A 172 9.14 25.09 -6.01
C ARG A 172 10.14 25.86 -5.15
N ALA A 173 9.71 26.48 -4.05
CA ALA A 173 10.61 27.22 -3.16
C ALA A 173 11.71 26.36 -2.52
N VAL A 174 11.49 25.04 -2.42
CA VAL A 174 12.46 24.07 -1.89
C VAL A 174 13.30 23.44 -3.02
N PHE A 175 12.67 23.10 -4.13
CA PHE A 175 13.30 22.40 -5.24
C PHE A 175 14.10 23.35 -6.15
N GLU A 176 13.53 24.50 -6.47
CA GLU A 176 14.05 25.55 -7.35
C GLU A 176 14.00 26.92 -6.62
N PRO A 177 14.82 27.12 -5.56
CA PRO A 177 14.75 28.35 -4.78
C PRO A 177 14.96 29.60 -5.66
N PRO A 178 14.13 30.65 -5.53
CA PRO A 178 14.18 31.83 -6.39
C PRO A 178 15.55 32.52 -6.41
N THR A 179 16.29 32.46 -5.31
CA THR A 179 17.65 33.02 -5.17
C THR A 179 18.65 32.44 -6.17
N VAL A 180 18.37 31.25 -6.71
CA VAL A 180 19.22 30.56 -7.68
C VAL A 180 18.54 30.51 -9.05
N PHE A 181 17.24 30.24 -9.10
CA PHE A 181 16.57 29.87 -10.34
C PHE A 181 15.75 31.00 -10.99
N ALA A 182 15.36 32.05 -10.27
CA ALA A 182 14.38 33.05 -10.76
C ALA A 182 14.80 33.77 -12.05
N THR A 183 16.10 33.99 -12.26
CA THR A 183 16.64 34.69 -13.43
C THR A 183 17.24 33.75 -14.47
N SER A 184 17.36 32.46 -14.16
CA SER A 184 18.08 31.50 -15.00
C SER A 184 17.22 30.95 -16.14
N GLY A 185 15.89 30.89 -15.96
CA GLY A 185 14.98 30.16 -16.85
C GLY A 185 15.24 28.64 -16.90
N LEU A 186 16.14 28.12 -16.05
CA LEU A 186 16.49 26.71 -15.99
C LEU A 186 15.53 25.97 -15.04
N ALA A 187 15.13 24.75 -15.43
CA ALA A 187 14.44 23.81 -14.57
C ALA A 187 15.45 22.85 -13.93
N ARG A 188 15.23 22.52 -12.65
CA ARG A 188 16.10 21.56 -11.94
C ARG A 188 15.65 20.14 -12.23
N ALA A 189 16.62 19.25 -12.44
CA ALA A 189 16.43 17.82 -12.44
C ALA A 189 17.44 17.17 -11.51
N VAL A 190 17.04 16.13 -10.78
CA VAL A 190 17.90 15.38 -9.86
C VAL A 190 17.70 13.87 -10.02
N GLY A 191 18.70 13.07 -9.66
CA GLY A 191 18.65 11.61 -9.84
C GLY A 191 19.21 11.14 -11.20
N PRO A 192 19.01 9.86 -11.55
CA PRO A 192 19.55 9.26 -12.77
C PRO A 192 19.06 9.96 -14.04
N ALA A 193 19.93 10.15 -15.03
CA ALA A 193 19.61 10.87 -16.27
C ALA A 193 18.49 10.22 -17.09
N THR A 194 18.33 8.89 -16.98
CA THR A 194 17.26 8.13 -17.64
C THR A 194 15.89 8.29 -16.97
N MET A 195 15.85 8.75 -15.72
CA MET A 195 14.63 8.99 -14.95
C MET A 195 14.82 10.20 -14.02
N PRO A 196 14.97 11.40 -14.58
CA PRO A 196 15.22 12.59 -13.77
C PRO A 196 13.98 12.90 -12.93
N TRP A 197 14.17 13.23 -11.66
CA TRP A 197 13.14 13.77 -10.81
C TRP A 197 13.01 15.28 -11.06
N THR A 198 11.83 15.73 -11.48
CA THR A 198 11.50 17.15 -11.66
C THR A 198 10.37 17.58 -10.72
N LEU A 199 10.11 18.88 -10.63
CA LEU A 199 8.99 19.42 -9.85
C LEU A 199 7.65 18.91 -10.39
N GLU A 200 7.49 18.89 -11.71
CA GLU A 200 6.26 18.43 -12.37
C GLU A 200 6.00 16.95 -12.07
N MET A 201 7.05 16.11 -12.07
CA MET A 201 6.91 14.70 -11.70
C MET A 201 6.52 14.51 -10.24
N LEU A 202 7.06 15.32 -9.33
CA LEU A 202 6.66 15.31 -7.93
C LEU A 202 5.18 15.67 -7.77
N LEU A 203 4.74 16.77 -8.39
CA LEU A 203 3.35 17.23 -8.31
C LEU A 203 2.40 16.23 -8.95
N TYR A 204 2.74 15.71 -10.13
CA TYR A 204 1.98 14.65 -10.78
C TYR A 204 1.85 13.41 -9.89
N ARG A 205 2.94 12.99 -9.23
CA ARG A 205 2.90 11.87 -8.28
C ARG A 205 1.96 12.16 -7.11
N ILE A 206 2.02 13.37 -6.54
CA ILE A 206 1.14 13.77 -5.44
C ILE A 206 -0.33 13.73 -5.88
N ASP A 207 -0.65 14.36 -7.01
CA ASP A 207 -2.02 14.40 -7.55
C ASP A 207 -2.56 13.00 -7.88
N SER A 208 -1.70 12.12 -8.41
CA SER A 208 -2.06 10.75 -8.74
C SER A 208 -2.37 9.94 -7.48
N ILE A 209 -1.52 10.06 -6.45
CA ILE A 209 -1.72 9.35 -5.18
C ILE A 209 -2.96 9.88 -4.45
N THR A 210 -3.18 11.20 -4.39
CA THR A 210 -4.38 11.76 -3.75
C THR A 210 -5.65 11.31 -4.48
N THR A 211 -5.62 11.22 -5.80
CA THR A 211 -6.71 10.64 -6.61
C THR A 211 -7.01 9.19 -6.22
N ALA A 212 -5.99 8.34 -6.09
CA ALA A 212 -6.15 6.97 -5.63
C ALA A 212 -6.69 6.89 -4.19
N MET A 213 -6.17 7.71 -3.28
CA MET A 213 -6.64 7.79 -1.90
C MET A 213 -8.12 8.17 -1.84
N GLN A 214 -8.56 9.13 -2.65
CA GLN A 214 -9.96 9.53 -2.73
C GLN A 214 -10.84 8.41 -3.32
N ALA A 215 -10.37 7.72 -4.36
CA ALA A 215 -11.08 6.58 -4.94
C ALA A 215 -11.30 5.45 -3.92
N VAL A 216 -10.29 5.14 -3.08
CA VAL A 216 -10.42 4.15 -2.01
C VAL A 216 -11.47 4.57 -0.99
N ARG A 217 -11.49 5.85 -0.59
CA ARG A 217 -12.46 6.39 0.39
C ARG A 217 -13.89 6.40 -0.12
N ASP A 218 -14.06 6.75 -1.38
CA ASP A 218 -15.36 6.77 -2.04
C ASP A 218 -15.87 5.35 -2.37
N ASN A 219 -15.13 4.30 -1.96
CA ASN A 219 -15.39 2.90 -2.31
C ASN A 219 -15.44 2.65 -3.82
N LYS A 220 -14.73 3.46 -4.62
CA LYS A 220 -14.63 3.34 -6.08
C LYS A 220 -13.57 2.34 -6.54
N VAL A 221 -12.76 1.80 -5.63
CA VAL A 221 -11.86 0.67 -5.92
C VAL A 221 -12.64 -0.62 -5.70
N ASP A 222 -13.05 -1.26 -6.79
CA ASP A 222 -13.71 -2.55 -6.82
C ASP A 222 -12.71 -3.71 -7.00
N GLU A 223 -13.23 -4.94 -7.08
CA GLU A 223 -12.41 -6.14 -7.25
C GLU A 223 -11.67 -6.14 -8.59
N GLU A 224 -12.31 -5.66 -9.67
CA GLU A 224 -11.71 -5.62 -11.00
C GLU A 224 -10.53 -4.65 -11.06
N LEU A 225 -10.71 -3.41 -10.58
CA LEU A 225 -9.63 -2.44 -10.51
C LEU A 225 -8.49 -2.96 -9.62
N LEU A 226 -8.80 -3.68 -8.54
CA LEU A 226 -7.78 -4.28 -7.68
C LEU A 226 -6.96 -5.34 -8.43
N VAL A 227 -7.61 -6.26 -9.17
CA VAL A 227 -6.91 -7.29 -9.98
C VAL A 227 -6.01 -6.64 -11.03
N ARG A 228 -6.50 -5.63 -11.75
CA ARG A 228 -5.71 -4.90 -12.75
C ARG A 228 -4.51 -4.20 -12.10
N SER A 229 -4.73 -3.57 -10.95
CA SER A 229 -3.68 -2.91 -10.17
C SER A 229 -2.62 -3.90 -9.70
N ARG A 230 -3.00 -5.13 -9.33
CA ARG A 230 -2.05 -6.20 -9.00
C ARG A 230 -1.22 -6.61 -10.20
N ALA A 231 -1.83 -6.77 -11.38
CA ALA A 231 -1.10 -7.11 -12.60
C ALA A 231 -0.06 -6.03 -12.94
N LEU A 232 -0.45 -4.75 -12.90
CA LEU A 232 0.46 -3.63 -13.07
C LEU A 232 1.56 -3.61 -12.02
N TYR A 233 1.21 -3.76 -10.74
CA TYR A 233 2.18 -3.80 -9.64
C TYR A 233 3.27 -4.86 -9.86
N LEU A 234 2.87 -6.10 -10.16
CA LEU A 234 3.80 -7.21 -10.36
C LEU A 234 4.69 -6.99 -11.59
N GLN A 235 4.15 -6.41 -12.67
CA GLN A 235 4.93 -6.05 -13.84
C GLN A 235 5.95 -4.95 -13.51
N THR A 236 5.52 -3.83 -12.94
CA THR A 236 6.40 -2.71 -12.59
C THR A 236 7.46 -3.13 -11.57
N LYS A 237 7.13 -4.02 -10.63
CA LYS A 237 8.12 -4.51 -9.66
C LYS A 237 9.22 -5.31 -10.35
N ARG A 238 8.86 -6.18 -11.30
CA ARG A 238 9.83 -6.95 -12.10
C ARG A 238 10.71 -6.02 -12.94
N GLU A 239 10.11 -5.09 -13.65
CA GLU A 239 10.84 -4.11 -14.47
C GLU A 239 11.78 -3.24 -13.62
N TYR A 240 11.34 -2.83 -12.43
CA TYR A 240 12.18 -2.09 -11.50
C TYR A 240 13.37 -2.91 -11.03
N GLU A 241 13.20 -4.17 -10.64
CA GLU A 241 14.33 -5.02 -10.21
C GLU A 241 15.36 -5.22 -11.33
N ASP A 242 14.92 -5.33 -12.59
CA ASP A 242 15.82 -5.41 -13.74
C ASP A 242 16.63 -4.10 -13.95
N LEU A 243 16.01 -2.94 -13.70
CA LEU A 243 16.64 -1.62 -13.86
C LEU A 243 17.48 -1.18 -12.65
N ARG A 244 17.14 -1.67 -11.45
CA ARG A 244 17.67 -1.19 -10.17
C ARG A 244 19.20 -1.18 -10.10
N PRO A 245 19.95 -2.21 -10.55
CA PRO A 245 21.41 -2.18 -10.48
C PRO A 245 22.02 -1.01 -11.24
N GLY A 246 21.47 -0.69 -12.43
CA GLY A 246 21.92 0.43 -13.25
C GLY A 246 21.59 1.79 -12.63
N LEU A 247 20.42 1.91 -12.00
CA LEU A 247 20.02 3.13 -11.28
C LEU A 247 20.86 3.34 -10.01
N ALA A 248 21.12 2.28 -9.25
CA ALA A 248 21.95 2.31 -8.05
C ALA A 248 23.38 2.75 -8.35
N ALA A 249 23.96 2.30 -9.48
CA ALA A 249 25.30 2.70 -9.90
C ALA A 249 25.41 4.20 -10.27
N GLN A 250 24.29 4.84 -10.65
CA GLN A 250 24.23 6.26 -11.03
C GLN A 250 23.74 7.16 -9.89
N ALA A 251 23.23 6.58 -8.80
CA ALA A 251 22.62 7.33 -7.72
C ALA A 251 23.68 8.07 -6.90
N VAL A 252 23.41 9.36 -6.64
CA VAL A 252 24.28 10.24 -5.84
C VAL A 252 23.48 10.96 -4.76
N GLY A 253 24.14 11.23 -3.64
CA GLY A 253 23.57 11.97 -2.51
C GLY A 253 22.33 11.29 -1.93
N PRO A 254 21.21 12.03 -1.73
CA PRO A 254 20.01 11.50 -1.06
C PRO A 254 19.31 10.39 -1.85
N PHE A 255 19.64 10.19 -3.13
CA PHE A 255 19.03 9.17 -3.99
C PHE A 255 19.62 7.77 -3.80
N VAL A 256 20.78 7.63 -3.16
CA VAL A 256 21.44 6.31 -2.96
C VAL A 256 20.52 5.35 -2.22
N GLY A 257 19.81 5.85 -1.18
CA GLY A 257 18.89 5.04 -0.39
C GLY A 257 17.65 4.57 -1.16
N LEU A 258 17.27 5.22 -2.27
CA LEU A 258 16.08 4.89 -3.06
C LEU A 258 16.26 3.66 -3.96
N TYR A 259 17.50 3.34 -4.32
CA TYR A 259 17.83 2.22 -5.21
C TYR A 259 18.54 1.08 -4.48
N ARG A 260 18.59 1.14 -3.13
CA ARG A 260 19.10 0.05 -2.31
C ARG A 260 18.24 -1.20 -2.50
N GLU A 261 18.87 -2.35 -2.35
CA GLU A 261 18.14 -3.61 -2.30
C GLU A 261 17.20 -3.61 -1.08
N GLN A 262 15.95 -4.00 -1.32
CA GLN A 262 14.93 -4.11 -0.30
C GLN A 262 14.93 -5.52 0.27
N ASN A 263 14.82 -5.63 1.60
CA ASN A 263 14.59 -6.94 2.21
C ASN A 263 13.09 -7.28 2.22
N LEU A 264 12.74 -8.49 2.67
CA LEU A 264 11.34 -8.93 2.71
C LEU A 264 10.46 -8.05 3.62
N ASP A 265 11.01 -7.53 4.71
CA ASP A 265 10.28 -6.65 5.62
C ASP A 265 10.02 -5.29 4.97
N ASP A 266 11.00 -4.73 4.26
CA ASP A 266 10.86 -3.50 3.46
C ASP A 266 9.74 -3.66 2.43
N HIS A 267 9.73 -4.78 1.70
CA HIS A 267 8.66 -5.07 0.74
C HIS A 267 7.31 -5.14 1.44
N PHE A 268 7.19 -5.99 2.47
CA PHE A 268 5.93 -6.23 3.17
C PHE A 268 5.35 -4.95 3.78
N ASN A 269 6.18 -4.13 4.41
CA ASN A 269 5.73 -2.89 5.04
C ASN A 269 5.26 -1.83 4.03
N ASN A 270 5.77 -1.89 2.79
CA ASN A 270 5.45 -0.92 1.75
C ASN A 270 4.36 -1.37 0.77
N ILE A 271 3.96 -2.65 0.76
CA ILE A 271 3.02 -3.19 -0.26
C ILE A 271 1.74 -2.37 -0.40
N GLY A 272 1.17 -1.86 0.70
CA GLY A 272 -0.06 -1.08 0.64
C GLY A 272 0.16 0.27 -0.07
N SER A 273 1.28 0.94 0.23
CA SER A 273 1.64 2.23 -0.37
C SER A 273 2.04 2.06 -1.85
N GLU A 274 2.78 1.00 -2.17
CA GLU A 274 3.13 0.69 -3.56
C GLU A 274 1.87 0.30 -4.36
N MET A 275 0.93 -0.43 -3.76
CA MET A 275 -0.35 -0.75 -4.39
C MET A 275 -1.18 0.51 -4.66
N LEU A 276 -1.20 1.49 -3.75
CA LEU A 276 -1.82 2.79 -4.03
C LEU A 276 -1.19 3.47 -5.24
N GLY A 277 0.12 3.32 -5.44
CA GLY A 277 0.80 3.76 -6.66
C GLY A 277 0.28 3.06 -7.91
N ALA A 278 0.10 1.74 -7.89
CA ALA A 278 -0.46 1.00 -9.02
C ALA A 278 -1.91 1.41 -9.32
N ILE A 279 -2.74 1.58 -8.29
CA ILE A 279 -4.12 2.10 -8.43
C ILE A 279 -4.09 3.51 -9.03
N ALA A 280 -3.23 4.40 -8.53
CA ALA A 280 -3.08 5.75 -9.04
C ALA A 280 -2.76 5.75 -10.53
N MET A 281 -1.77 4.97 -10.96
CA MET A 281 -1.39 4.87 -12.36
C MET A 281 -2.56 4.40 -13.25
N LEU A 282 -3.35 3.41 -12.82
CA LEU A 282 -4.52 2.98 -13.59
C LEU A 282 -5.65 4.02 -13.63
N LEU A 283 -5.75 4.89 -12.63
CA LEU A 283 -6.76 5.95 -12.61
C LEU A 283 -6.37 7.13 -13.50
N VAL A 284 -5.08 7.47 -13.59
CA VAL A 284 -4.63 8.73 -14.22
C VAL A 284 -3.82 8.57 -15.49
N SER A 285 -3.30 7.37 -15.80
CA SER A 285 -2.45 7.14 -16.97
C SER A 285 -3.20 6.40 -18.07
N PRO A 286 -3.46 7.04 -19.23
CA PRO A 286 -4.06 6.38 -20.39
C PRO A 286 -3.24 5.18 -20.88
N PHE A 287 -1.91 5.25 -20.74
CA PHE A 287 -1.02 4.15 -21.09
C PHE A 287 -1.27 2.93 -20.21
N ALA A 288 -1.32 3.11 -18.89
CA ALA A 288 -1.61 2.01 -17.97
C ALA A 288 -3.01 1.42 -18.21
N GLN A 289 -4.00 2.27 -18.50
CA GLN A 289 -5.37 1.84 -18.81
C GLN A 289 -5.44 1.00 -20.10
N ALA A 290 -4.69 1.38 -21.14
CA ALA A 290 -4.63 0.66 -22.39
C ALA A 290 -3.89 -0.68 -22.25
N GLN A 291 -2.81 -0.71 -21.46
CA GLN A 291 -2.03 -1.92 -21.23
C GLN A 291 -2.76 -2.95 -20.35
N PHE A 292 -3.56 -2.48 -19.40
CA PHE A 292 -4.35 -3.31 -18.49
C PHE A 292 -5.83 -2.94 -18.62
N PRO A 293 -6.51 -3.32 -19.71
CA PRO A 293 -7.92 -2.97 -19.91
C PRO A 293 -8.85 -3.71 -18.92
N PRO A 294 -10.08 -3.20 -18.73
CA PRO A 294 -11.12 -3.94 -18.01
C PRO A 294 -11.44 -5.28 -18.70
N SER A 295 -11.88 -6.26 -17.91
CA SER A 295 -12.39 -7.53 -18.43
C SER A 295 -13.82 -7.31 -18.93
N GLY A 296 -14.05 -7.56 -20.22
CA GLY A 296 -15.36 -7.38 -20.87
C GLY A 296 -16.42 -8.38 -20.40
#